data_AF-A0A662KER7-F1
#
_entry.id   AF-A0A662KER7-F1
#
_cell.length_a   1.000
_cell.length_b   1.000
_cell.length_c   1.000
_cell.angle_alpha   90.00
_cell.angle_beta   90.00
_cell.angle_gamma   90.00
#
_symmetry.space_group_name_H-M   'P 1'
#
loop_
_entity.id
_entity.type
_entity.pdbx_description
1 polymer ?
#
loop_
_entity_poly.entity_id
_entity_poly.type
_entity_poly.pdbx_seq_one_letter_code
_entity_poly.pdbx_strand_id
1 'polypeptide(L)' 'MARKIKKSNPILVNLIQDLKKKAHENNAPIWKDIAERLERPLKNWAEVNVGKLEKCVRDGEIAL' A
#
# COMPACT_ATOMS: atom_id res chain seq x y z
N MET A 1 1.13 -18.80 3.93
CA MET A 1 1.44 -19.05 2.50
C MET A 1 1.51 -17.72 1.78
N ALA A 2 2.55 -17.46 0.99
CA ALA A 2 2.66 -16.23 0.22
C ALA A 2 1.50 -16.14 -0.78
N ARG A 3 0.69 -15.08 -0.71
CA ARG A 3 -0.38 -14.84 -1.68
C ARG A 3 0.26 -14.63 -3.05
N LYS A 4 -0.16 -15.40 -4.05
CA LYS A 4 0.33 -15.24 -5.42
C LYS A 4 -0.21 -13.92 -5.97
N ILE A 5 0.69 -13.00 -6.31
CA ILE A 5 0.34 -11.70 -6.89
C ILE A 5 -0.25 -11.96 -8.29
N LYS A 6 -1.56 -11.73 -8.45
CA LYS A 6 -2.29 -11.87 -9.74
C LYS A 6 -2.46 -10.53 -10.45
N LYS A 7 -1.48 -9.62 -10.32
CA LYS A 7 -1.54 -8.31 -10.94
C LYS A 7 -0.91 -8.38 -12.33
N SER A 8 -1.58 -7.79 -13.31
CA SER A 8 -1.11 -7.77 -14.70
C SER A 8 -0.04 -6.70 -14.96
N ASN A 9 0.02 -5.65 -14.13
CA ASN A 9 0.97 -4.56 -14.29
C ASN A 9 2.33 -4.93 -13.67
N PRO A 10 3.41 -5.07 -14.45
CA PRO A 10 4.73 -5.47 -13.95
C PRO A 10 5.36 -4.43 -13.01
N ILE A 11 5.09 -3.14 -13.21
CA ILE A 11 5.60 -2.06 -12.34
C ILE A 11 5.02 -2.22 -10.93
N LEU A 12 3.73 -2.54 -10.84
CA LEU A 12 3.06 -2.73 -9.56
C LEU A 12 3.59 -3.96 -8.82
N VAL A 13 3.88 -5.05 -9.56
CA VAL A 13 4.46 -6.26 -8.97
C VAL A 13 5.84 -5.97 -8.38
N ASN A 14 6.69 -5.23 -9.11
CA ASN A 14 8.02 -4.84 -8.63
C ASN A 14 7.91 -3.94 -7.39
N LEU A 15 7.02 -2.95 -7.40
CA LEU A 15 6.79 -2.06 -6.25
C LEU A 15 6.37 -2.84 -4.99
N ILE A 16 5.49 -3.83 -5.12
CA ILE A 16 5.07 -4.67 -3.99
C ILE A 16 6.26 -5.45 -3.41
N GLN A 17 7.15 -5.97 -4.26
CA GLN A 17 8.35 -6.68 -3.82
C GLN A 17 9.32 -5.74 -3.11
N ASP A 18 9.55 -4.55 -3.66
CA ASP A 18 10.44 -3.53 -3.08
C ASP A 18 9.94 -3.06 -1.71
N LEU A 19 8.61 -2.85 -1.57
CA LEU A 19 8.00 -2.49 -0.30
C LEU A 19 8.20 -3.58 0.76
N LYS A 20 8.03 -4.85 0.39
CA LYS A 20 8.27 -5.99 1.30
C LYS A 20 9.74 -6.08 1.71
N LYS A 21 10.66 -5.86 0.78
CA LYS A 21 12.10 -5.85 1.05
C LYS A 21 12.47 -4.72 2.01
N LYS A 22 12.03 -3.49 1.73
CA LYS A 22 12.26 -2.31 2.59
C LYS A 22 11.60 -2.46 3.96
N ALA A 23 10.45 -3.11 4.06
CA ALA A 23 9.79 -3.41 5.33
C ALA A 23 10.70 -4.26 6.23
N HIS A 24 11.38 -5.26 5.64
CA HIS A 24 12.23 -6.17 6.37
C HIS A 24 13.57 -5.54 6.72
N GLU A 25 14.19 -4.82 5.77
CA GLU A 25 15.47 -4.12 5.98
C GLU A 25 15.37 -3.03 7.05
N ASN A 26 14.28 -2.25 7.06
CA ASN A 26 14.12 -1.13 7.98
C ASN A 26 13.29 -1.47 9.24
N ASN A 27 12.90 -2.74 9.44
CA ASN A 27 11.96 -3.17 10.49
C ASN A 27 10.70 -2.28 10.56
N ALA A 28 10.20 -1.84 9.41
CA ALA A 28 9.09 -0.91 9.29
C ALA A 28 7.82 -1.68 8.87
N PRO A 29 6.94 -2.06 9.82
CA PRO A 29 5.78 -2.91 9.54
C PRO A 29 4.76 -2.24 8.61
N ILE A 30 4.78 -0.90 8.52
CA ILE A 30 3.93 -0.12 7.64
C ILE A 30 4.08 -0.50 6.16
N TRP A 31 5.32 -0.71 5.69
CA TRP A 31 5.57 -1.06 4.29
C TRP A 31 5.07 -2.45 3.95
N LYS A 32 5.07 -3.36 4.94
CA LYS A 32 4.47 -4.67 4.80
C LYS A 32 2.94 -4.57 4.69
N ASP A 33 2.30 -3.76 5.52
CA ASP A 33 0.84 -3.56 5.45
C ASP A 33 0.40 -2.95 4.11
N ILE A 34 1.12 -1.91 3.64
CA ILE A 34 0.84 -1.29 2.33
C ILE A 34 1.00 -2.31 1.19
N ALA A 35 2.09 -3.09 1.21
CA ALA A 35 2.31 -4.14 0.21
C ALA A 35 1.17 -5.18 0.20
N GLU A 36 0.73 -5.62 1.39
CA GLU A 36 -0.37 -6.58 1.52
C GLU A 36 -1.72 -6.01 1.04
N ARG A 37 -1.97 -4.70 1.21
CA ARG A 37 -3.16 -4.02 0.68
C ARG A 37 -3.12 -3.95 -0.85
N LEU A 38 -1.97 -3.61 -1.43
CA LEU A 38 -1.80 -3.53 -2.89
C LEU A 38 -1.94 -4.91 -3.55
N GLU A 39 -1.58 -5.99 -2.87
CA GLU A 39 -1.78 -7.37 -3.35
C GLU A 39 -3.26 -7.76 -3.48
N ARG A 40 -4.17 -7.07 -2.79
CA ARG A 40 -5.61 -7.37 -2.84
C ARG A 40 -6.19 -7.10 -4.24
N PRO A 41 -7.32 -7.74 -4.61
CA PRO A 41 -8.05 -7.40 -5.82
C PRO A 41 -8.36 -5.89 -5.89
N LEU A 42 -8.38 -5.31 -7.09
CA LEU A 42 -8.61 -3.87 -7.30
C LEU A 42 -9.88 -3.36 -6.62
N LYS A 43 -10.96 -4.14 -6.64
CA LYS A 43 -12.24 -3.84 -5.97
C LYS A 43 -12.17 -3.66 -4.44
N ASN A 44 -11.07 -4.09 -3.81
CA ASN A 44 -10.86 -3.99 -2.36
C ASN A 44 -9.80 -2.93 -2.01
N TRP A 45 -9.34 -2.16 -2.99
CA TRP A 45 -8.39 -1.08 -2.75
C TRP A 45 -9.07 0.07 -2.02
N ALA A 46 -8.28 0.85 -1.27
CA ALA A 46 -8.80 2.00 -0.56
C ALA A 46 -9.15 3.10 -1.58
N GLU A 47 -10.45 3.37 -1.70
CA GLU A 47 -10.97 4.52 -2.45
C GLU A 47 -11.37 5.59 -1.43
N VAL A 48 -10.70 6.75 -1.48
CA VAL A 48 -10.89 7.85 -0.54
C VAL A 48 -11.31 9.10 -1.29
N ASN A 49 -12.40 9.71 -0.83
CA ASN A 49 -12.90 10.98 -1.37
C ASN A 49 -12.14 12.17 -0.77
N VAL A 50 -12.03 13.25 -1.54
CA VAL A 50 -11.33 14.49 -1.12
C VAL A 50 -11.91 15.05 0.19
N GLY A 51 -13.23 15.14 0.31
CA GLY A 51 -13.87 15.62 1.54
C GLY A 51 -13.68 14.71 2.77
N LYS A 52 -13.19 13.47 2.60
CA LYS A 52 -12.76 12.63 3.72
C LYS A 52 -11.32 12.95 4.14
N LEU A 53 -10.45 13.31 3.18
CA LEU A 53 -9.09 13.76 3.47
C LEU A 53 -9.11 15.08 4.26
N GLU A 54 -9.93 16.04 3.86
CA GLU A 54 -10.09 17.34 4.57
C GLU A 54 -10.48 17.18 6.05
N LYS A 55 -11.20 16.10 6.39
CA LYS A 55 -11.65 15.84 7.77
C LYS A 55 -10.65 15.03 8.59
N CYS A 56 -9.75 14.30 7.92
CA CYS A 56 -8.84 13.35 8.56
C CYS A 56 -7.39 13.85 8.61
N VAL A 57 -7.05 14.92 7.88
CA VAL A 57 -5.68 15.40 7.71
C VAL A 57 -5.63 16.90 7.96
N ARG A 58 -4.63 17.37 8.71
CA ARG A 58 -4.36 18.81 8.88
C ARG A 58 -3.33 19.29 7.85
N ASP A 59 -3.27 20.60 7.64
CA ASP A 59 -2.26 21.20 6.77
C ASP A 59 -0.84 20.77 7.19
N GLY A 60 -0.10 20.20 6.23
CA GLY A 60 1.27 19.70 6.43
C GLY A 60 1.39 18.28 6.99
N GLU A 61 0.28 17.59 7.31
CA GLU A 61 0.32 16.20 7.77
C GLU A 61 0.34 15.19 6.61
N ILE A 62 1.03 14.07 6.82
CA ILE A 62 1.09 12.97 5.86
C ILE A 62 0.05 11.91 6.25
N ALA A 63 -0.93 11.68 5.38
CA ALA A 63 -1.86 10.57 5.52
C ALA A 63 -1.18 9.26 5.06
N LEU A 64 -1.03 8.31 5.97
CA LEU A 64 -0.42 7.00 5.76
C LEU A 64 -1.43 5.85 5.93
#